data_AF-A0A354H1H7-F1
#
_entry.id   AF-A0A354H1H7-F1
#
_cell.length_a   1.000
_cell.length_b   1.000
_cell.length_c   1.000
_cell.angle_alpha   90.00
_cell.angle_beta   90.00
_cell.angle_gamma   90.00
#
_symmetry.space_group_name_H-M   'P 1'
#
loop_
_entity.id
_entity.type
_entity.pdbx_description
1 polymer ?
#
loop_
_entity_poly.entity_id
_entity_poly.type
_entity_poly.pdbx_seq_one_letter_code
_entity_poly.pdbx_strand_id
1 'polypeptide(L)'
;MSEHLRELASWRKSKTPVIRKYLAEHAKLLSEIAGRGFKNLPGYAYDLENEIELAAKLGLSELNYKILEETITRELKQMGIDYNNAYITARIIWESEKQSLIAAWDAELSIIKQGMAEEEETLNSLAIEVDARQAVLINAKTAIDIEMEGYRTQLATLDAATAPYEVQLANAKLLTAQKKLEIIPVIERIITKEQELIILEQGKGTYYSQLIAAEQETATKKQQMIPGLAELATVTNHHAALIPSQIAIEHDIAEEKLEQANVKNDLSEKEVEKLKEDIKTENKGIGISAAKRDLNDKQFGNEQTLISKEIINENRYQNDVNNSFNSIINDERATQAKIISDKTEINAVNNSSRLESAGTITQANINAAGSETSAEIHKGKGVADAQAAAHITAQLTHLIS
;
A
#
# COMPACT_ATOMS: atom_id res chain seq x y z
N MET A 1 20.52 -24.41 37.59
CA MET A 1 19.33 -25.13 37.08
C MET A 1 19.26 -24.77 35.61
N SER A 2 19.30 -25.72 34.66
CA SER A 2 19.31 -25.34 33.23
C SER A 2 18.05 -24.56 32.88
N GLU A 3 18.16 -23.53 32.03
CA GLU A 3 17.05 -22.64 31.63
C GLU A 3 15.85 -23.45 31.09
N HIS A 4 16.14 -24.53 30.37
CA HIS A 4 15.14 -25.49 29.91
C HIS A 4 14.30 -26.13 31.04
N LEU A 5 14.90 -26.40 32.21
CA LEU A 5 14.17 -26.94 33.38
C LEU A 5 13.24 -25.88 33.99
N ARG A 6 13.57 -24.59 33.87
CA ARG A 6 12.78 -23.48 34.39
C ARG A 6 11.54 -23.23 33.52
N GLU A 7 11.69 -23.33 32.21
CA GLU A 7 10.60 -23.27 31.23
C GLU A 7 9.63 -24.44 31.40
N LEU A 8 10.16 -25.65 31.51
CA LEU A 8 9.37 -26.85 31.80
C LEU A 8 8.60 -26.73 33.12
N ALA A 9 9.20 -26.13 34.15
CA ALA A 9 8.52 -25.89 35.42
C ALA A 9 7.42 -24.82 35.30
N SER A 10 7.66 -23.73 34.56
CA SER A 10 6.67 -22.67 34.30
C SER A 10 5.48 -23.21 33.50
N TRP A 11 5.75 -23.94 32.41
CA TRP A 11 4.73 -24.61 31.61
C TRP A 11 3.88 -25.57 32.45
N ARG A 12 4.52 -26.43 33.25
CA ARG A 12 3.80 -27.38 34.12
C ARG A 12 2.88 -26.68 35.11
N LYS A 13 3.37 -25.62 35.78
CA LYS A 13 2.60 -24.86 36.76
C LYS A 13 1.41 -24.15 36.12
N SER A 14 1.62 -23.54 34.95
CA SER A 14 0.64 -22.67 34.31
C SER A 14 -0.35 -23.43 33.41
N LYS A 15 -0.02 -24.67 33.00
CA LYS A 15 -0.93 -25.60 32.31
C LYS A 15 -2.02 -26.15 33.22
N THR A 16 -1.73 -26.32 34.51
CA THR A 16 -2.68 -26.94 35.47
C THR A 16 -4.03 -26.21 35.57
N PRO A 17 -4.08 -24.87 35.65
CA PRO A 17 -5.36 -24.13 35.61
C PRO A 17 -6.16 -24.34 34.33
N VAL A 18 -5.51 -24.36 33.16
CA VAL A 18 -6.19 -24.54 31.85
C VAL A 18 -6.82 -25.93 31.75
N ILE A 19 -6.07 -26.97 32.15
CA ILE A 19 -6.60 -28.34 32.21
C ILE A 19 -7.70 -28.47 33.25
N ARG A 20 -7.56 -27.86 34.43
CA ARG A 20 -8.58 -27.92 35.47
C ARG A 20 -9.89 -27.28 35.00
N LYS A 21 -9.81 -26.17 34.28
CA LYS A 21 -10.97 -25.50 33.66
C LYS A 21 -11.63 -26.40 32.62
N TYR A 22 -10.85 -26.96 31.69
CA TYR A 22 -11.34 -27.94 30.71
C TYR A 22 -12.08 -29.11 31.38
N LEU A 23 -11.47 -29.76 32.37
CA LEU A 23 -12.08 -30.90 33.07
C LEU A 23 -13.37 -30.51 33.80
N ALA A 24 -13.42 -29.31 34.41
CA ALA A 24 -14.60 -28.83 35.10
C ALA A 24 -15.76 -28.51 34.13
N GLU A 25 -15.47 -27.84 33.02
CA GLU A 25 -16.45 -27.51 31.98
C GLU A 25 -16.97 -28.75 31.27
N HIS A 26 -16.08 -29.69 30.96
CA HIS A 26 -16.43 -30.99 30.38
C HIS A 26 -17.28 -31.84 31.34
N ALA A 27 -16.92 -31.90 32.63
CA ALA A 27 -17.72 -32.62 33.63
C ALA A 27 -19.11 -31.99 33.81
N LYS A 28 -19.21 -30.66 33.76
CA LYS A 28 -20.48 -29.94 33.82
C LYS A 28 -21.37 -30.29 32.62
N LEU A 29 -20.82 -30.25 31.40
CA LEU A 29 -21.53 -30.62 30.17
C LEU A 29 -22.08 -32.06 30.26
N LEU A 30 -21.25 -33.02 30.65
CA LEU A 30 -21.67 -34.42 30.79
C LEU A 30 -22.73 -34.61 31.87
N SER A 31 -22.62 -33.89 33.00
CA SER A 31 -23.61 -33.94 34.07
C SER A 31 -24.96 -33.35 33.62
N GLU A 32 -24.97 -32.30 32.80
CA GLU A 32 -26.18 -31.71 32.24
C GLU A 32 -26.86 -32.64 31.23
N ILE A 33 -26.08 -33.34 30.40
CA ILE A 33 -26.59 -34.34 29.43
C ILE A 33 -27.21 -35.53 30.17
N ALA A 34 -26.53 -36.06 31.18
CA ALA A 34 -27.02 -37.15 32.01
C ALA A 34 -28.27 -36.74 32.81
N GLY A 35 -28.31 -35.52 33.35
CA GLY A 35 -29.46 -34.96 34.07
C GLY A 35 -30.71 -34.79 33.19
N ARG A 36 -30.53 -34.69 31.87
CA ARG A 36 -31.62 -34.66 30.88
C ARG A 36 -32.01 -36.05 30.34
N GLY A 37 -31.38 -37.12 30.82
CA GLY A 37 -31.75 -38.50 30.49
C GLY A 37 -31.25 -39.00 29.12
N PHE A 38 -30.33 -38.30 28.47
CA PHE A 38 -29.75 -38.76 27.21
C PHE A 38 -28.77 -39.91 27.45
N LYS A 39 -28.96 -41.04 26.73
CA LYS A 39 -28.04 -42.19 26.76
C LYS A 39 -26.77 -41.97 25.93
N ASN A 40 -26.82 -41.12 24.91
CA ASN A 40 -25.72 -40.77 24.01
C ASN A 40 -25.61 -39.24 23.91
N LEU A 41 -24.43 -38.72 23.52
CA LEU A 41 -24.24 -37.29 23.29
C LEU A 41 -25.19 -36.79 22.18
N PRO A 42 -26.10 -35.84 22.46
CA PRO A 42 -26.92 -35.22 21.43
C PRO A 42 -26.09 -34.25 20.57
N GLY A 43 -26.51 -33.97 19.34
CA GLY A 43 -25.72 -33.16 18.38
C GLY A 43 -25.24 -31.80 18.91
N TYR A 44 -26.09 -31.06 19.63
CA TYR A 44 -25.71 -29.77 20.24
C TYR A 44 -24.62 -29.90 21.32
N ALA A 45 -24.48 -31.08 21.94
CA ALA A 45 -23.44 -31.34 22.93
C ALA A 45 -22.08 -31.58 22.28
N TYR A 46 -22.03 -32.08 21.04
CA TYR A 46 -20.79 -32.20 20.27
C TYR A 46 -20.21 -30.82 19.94
N ASP A 47 -21.07 -29.87 19.59
CA ASP A 47 -20.64 -28.49 19.31
C ASP A 47 -20.07 -27.84 20.57
N LEU A 48 -20.74 -27.99 21.72
CA LEU A 48 -20.26 -27.48 23.01
C LEU A 48 -18.98 -28.17 23.49
N GLU A 49 -18.83 -29.48 23.27
CA GLU A 49 -17.60 -30.21 23.58
C GLU A 49 -16.43 -29.70 22.74
N ASN A 50 -16.64 -29.50 21.44
CA ASN A 50 -15.64 -28.94 20.53
C ASN A 50 -15.25 -27.51 20.93
N GLU A 51 -16.20 -26.67 21.37
CA GLU A 51 -15.91 -25.32 21.88
C GLU A 51 -15.05 -25.35 23.15
N ILE A 52 -15.37 -26.24 24.10
CA ILE A 52 -14.58 -26.43 25.33
C ILE A 52 -13.17 -26.94 25.01
N GLU A 53 -13.04 -27.90 24.09
CA GLU A 53 -11.75 -28.43 23.65
C GLU A 53 -10.93 -27.35 22.92
N LEU A 54 -11.57 -26.59 22.02
CA LEU A 54 -10.92 -25.49 21.29
C LEU A 54 -10.44 -24.41 22.25
N ALA A 55 -11.26 -24.00 23.22
CA ALA A 55 -10.88 -23.02 24.23
C ALA A 55 -9.69 -23.48 25.07
N ALA A 56 -9.63 -24.77 25.44
CA ALA A 56 -8.50 -25.33 26.16
C ALA A 56 -7.22 -25.38 25.29
N LYS A 57 -7.34 -25.76 24.01
CA LYS A 57 -6.21 -25.76 23.05
C LYS A 57 -5.68 -24.36 22.81
N LEU A 58 -6.56 -23.37 22.62
CA LEU A 58 -6.20 -21.96 22.48
C LEU A 58 -5.50 -21.44 23.74
N GLY A 59 -6.05 -21.70 24.93
CA GLY A 59 -5.42 -21.29 26.19
C GLY A 59 -4.06 -21.93 26.44
N LEU A 60 -3.85 -23.18 26.02
CA LEU A 60 -2.53 -23.82 26.06
C LEU A 60 -1.56 -23.23 25.02
N SER A 61 -2.06 -22.88 23.83
CA SER A 61 -1.28 -22.23 22.79
C SER A 61 -0.79 -20.84 23.22
N GLU A 62 -1.69 -19.99 23.73
CA GLU A 62 -1.37 -18.67 24.28
C GLU A 62 -0.34 -18.76 25.41
N LEU A 63 -0.49 -19.76 26.28
CA LEU A 63 0.47 -20.00 27.36
C LEU A 63 1.87 -20.35 26.82
N ASN A 64 1.94 -21.15 25.75
CA ASN A 64 3.21 -21.51 25.09
C ASN A 64 3.86 -20.27 24.47
N TYR A 65 3.08 -19.45 23.77
CA TYR A 65 3.57 -18.21 23.16
C TYR A 65 4.15 -17.27 24.21
N LYS A 66 3.43 -17.05 25.32
CA LYS A 66 3.88 -16.19 26.40
C LYS A 66 5.19 -16.67 27.04
N ILE A 67 5.31 -17.97 27.31
CA ILE A 67 6.55 -18.54 27.88
C ILE A 67 7.72 -18.40 26.90
N LEU A 68 7.47 -18.63 25.60
CA LEU A 68 8.49 -18.47 24.56
C LEU A 68 8.96 -17.02 24.44
N GLU A 69 8.04 -16.06 24.42
CA GLU A 69 8.31 -14.63 24.39
C GLU A 69 9.12 -14.15 25.61
N GLU A 70 8.72 -14.59 26.81
CA GLU A 70 9.45 -14.31 28.06
C GLU A 70 10.87 -14.92 28.04
N THR A 71 11.06 -16.08 27.40
CA THR A 71 12.38 -16.68 27.19
C THR A 71 13.23 -15.88 26.20
N ILE A 72 12.70 -15.54 25.03
CA ILE A 72 13.42 -14.75 24.02
C ILE A 72 13.87 -13.41 24.62
N THR A 73 12.97 -12.71 25.33
CA THR A 73 13.27 -11.43 25.97
C THR A 73 14.38 -11.56 27.03
N ARG A 74 14.35 -12.64 27.82
CA ARG A 74 15.37 -12.93 28.83
C ARG A 74 16.72 -13.24 28.19
N GLU A 75 16.76 -14.08 27.16
CA GLU A 75 17.99 -14.44 26.44
C GLU A 75 18.63 -13.23 25.78
N LEU A 76 17.84 -12.36 25.12
CA LEU A 76 18.34 -11.11 24.55
C LEU A 76 18.96 -10.20 25.61
N LYS A 77 18.32 -10.07 26.77
CA LYS A 77 18.85 -9.28 27.89
C LYS A 77 20.13 -9.88 28.47
N GLN A 78 20.19 -11.20 28.61
CA GLN A 78 21.35 -11.90 29.16
C GLN A 78 22.54 -11.85 28.20
N MET A 79 22.33 -12.06 26.90
CA MET A 79 23.37 -11.87 25.88
C MET A 79 23.91 -10.44 25.87
N GLY A 80 23.04 -9.44 26.04
CA GLY A 80 23.46 -8.04 26.17
C GLY A 80 24.33 -7.79 27.41
N ILE A 81 23.98 -8.38 28.56
CA ILE A 81 24.76 -8.29 29.80
C ILE A 81 26.10 -9.03 29.67
N ASP A 82 26.10 -10.24 29.11
CA ASP A 82 27.29 -11.06 28.94
C ASP A 82 28.29 -10.41 27.97
N TYR A 83 27.80 -9.85 26.86
CA TYR A 83 28.62 -9.07 25.93
C TYR A 83 29.23 -7.84 26.60
N ASN A 84 28.44 -7.07 27.35
CA ASN A 84 28.92 -5.89 28.07
C ASN A 84 29.98 -6.24 29.11
N ASN A 85 29.79 -7.32 29.88
CA ASN A 85 30.75 -7.78 30.87
C ASN A 85 32.07 -8.27 30.22
N ALA A 86 31.99 -8.99 29.11
CA ALA A 86 33.16 -9.42 28.36
C ALA A 86 33.95 -8.23 27.82
N TYR A 87 33.26 -7.22 27.28
CA TYR A 87 33.86 -5.97 26.82
C TYR A 87 34.54 -5.21 27.97
N ILE A 88 33.86 -5.01 29.11
CA ILE A 88 34.42 -4.34 30.29
C ILE A 88 35.67 -5.07 30.79
N THR A 89 35.61 -6.40 30.89
CA THR A 89 36.73 -7.23 31.35
C THR A 89 37.92 -7.11 30.41
N ALA A 90 37.71 -7.25 29.10
CA ALA A 90 38.77 -7.10 28.10
C ALA A 90 39.40 -5.70 28.13
N ARG A 91 38.58 -4.67 28.34
CA ARG A 91 39.05 -3.28 28.46
C ARG A 91 39.90 -3.06 29.71
N ILE A 92 39.48 -3.56 30.87
CA ILE A 92 40.28 -3.45 32.11
C ILE A 92 41.63 -4.16 31.95
N ILE A 93 41.63 -5.36 31.34
CA ILE A 93 42.87 -6.09 31.05
C ILE A 93 43.77 -5.27 30.14
N TRP A 94 43.24 -4.74 29.04
CA TRP A 94 44.01 -3.90 28.11
C TRP A 94 44.56 -2.63 28.76
N GLU A 95 43.75 -1.92 29.55
CA GLU A 95 44.20 -0.73 30.28
C GLU A 95 45.30 -1.08 31.30
N SER A 96 45.17 -2.21 32.00
CA SER A 96 46.18 -2.71 32.96
C SER A 96 47.50 -3.08 32.26
N GLU A 97 47.44 -3.85 31.17
CA GLU A 97 48.62 -4.22 30.38
C GLU A 97 49.33 -2.99 29.81
N LYS A 98 48.55 -2.01 29.31
CA LYS A 98 49.09 -0.74 28.83
C LYS A 98 49.83 0.01 29.93
N GLN A 99 49.28 0.11 31.13
CA GLN A 99 49.95 0.78 32.26
C GLN A 99 51.25 0.05 32.66
N SER A 100 51.21 -1.28 32.71
CA SER A 100 52.40 -2.09 32.98
C SER A 100 53.51 -1.85 31.96
N LEU A 101 53.16 -1.79 30.67
CA LEU A 101 54.12 -1.52 29.60
C LEU A 101 54.72 -0.12 29.69
N ILE A 102 53.91 0.89 30.01
CA ILE A 102 54.39 2.27 30.23
C ILE A 102 55.37 2.31 31.41
N ALA A 103 55.03 1.67 32.53
CA ALA A 103 55.90 1.62 33.70
C ALA A 103 57.23 0.90 33.43
N ALA A 104 57.20 -0.22 32.69
CA ALA A 104 58.41 -0.94 32.28
C ALA A 104 59.29 -0.08 31.37
N TRP A 105 58.68 0.64 30.42
CA TRP A 105 59.42 1.55 29.54
C TRP A 105 60.04 2.72 30.32
N ASP A 106 59.32 3.34 31.24
CA ASP A 106 59.87 4.40 32.10
C ASP A 106 61.08 3.91 32.92
N ALA A 107 61.03 2.67 33.42
CA ALA A 107 62.14 2.05 34.12
C ALA A 107 63.36 1.83 33.20
N GLU A 108 63.17 1.29 32.01
CA GLU A 108 64.25 1.12 31.02
C GLU A 108 64.86 2.47 30.61
N LEU A 109 64.03 3.49 30.38
CA LEU A 109 64.47 4.84 30.08
C LEU A 109 65.31 5.44 31.22
N SER A 110 64.93 5.20 32.48
CA SER A 110 65.70 5.65 33.64
C SER A 110 67.05 4.95 33.72
N ILE A 111 67.11 3.64 33.45
CA ILE A 111 68.36 2.88 33.43
C ILE A 111 69.28 3.39 32.32
N ILE A 112 68.75 3.63 31.13
CA ILE A 112 69.52 4.18 30.00
C ILE A 112 70.06 5.57 30.35
N LYS A 113 69.25 6.45 30.96
CA LYS A 113 69.70 7.77 31.41
C LYS A 113 70.84 7.69 32.42
N GLN A 114 70.76 6.76 33.36
CA GLN A 114 71.82 6.55 34.34
C GLN A 114 73.09 6.05 33.65
N GLY A 115 72.99 5.03 32.79
CA GLY A 115 74.13 4.50 32.04
C GLY A 115 74.81 5.57 31.19
N MET A 116 74.02 6.42 30.53
CA MET A 116 74.56 7.56 29.77
C MET A 116 75.32 8.56 30.64
N ALA A 117 74.85 8.85 31.85
CA ALA A 117 75.54 9.76 32.76
C ALA A 117 76.87 9.16 33.26
N GLU A 118 76.91 7.86 33.55
CA GLU A 118 78.12 7.14 33.94
C GLU A 118 79.15 7.10 32.79
N GLU A 119 78.68 6.89 31.55
CA GLU A 119 79.50 6.95 30.34
C GLU A 119 80.05 8.36 30.09
N GLU A 120 79.24 9.41 30.28
CA GLU A 120 79.66 10.80 30.16
C GLU A 120 80.73 11.17 31.19
N GLU A 121 80.57 10.74 32.44
CA GLU A 121 81.58 10.93 33.49
C GLU A 121 82.91 10.24 33.13
N THR A 122 82.83 9.00 32.66
CA THR A 122 84.00 8.22 32.22
C THR A 122 84.72 8.91 31.06
N LEU A 123 83.96 9.43 30.10
CA LEU A 123 84.49 10.13 28.94
C LEU A 123 85.15 11.46 29.33
N ASN A 124 84.55 12.22 30.26
CA ASN A 124 85.14 13.45 30.79
C ASN A 124 86.45 13.17 31.52
N SER A 125 86.52 12.09 32.29
CA SER A 125 87.76 11.64 32.93
C SER A 125 88.83 11.29 31.89
N LEU A 126 88.46 10.57 30.82
CA LEU A 126 89.39 10.21 29.74
C LEU A 126 89.90 11.45 29.00
N ALA A 127 89.06 12.46 28.77
CA ALA A 127 89.47 13.73 28.16
C ALA A 127 90.54 14.44 28.99
N ILE A 128 90.34 14.53 30.31
CA ILE A 128 91.32 15.11 31.24
C ILE A 128 92.63 14.32 31.20
N GLU A 129 92.57 12.99 31.18
CA GLU A 129 93.76 12.14 31.12
C GLU A 129 94.54 12.35 29.81
N VAL A 130 93.85 12.40 28.67
CA VAL A 130 94.47 12.62 27.36
C VAL A 130 95.15 14.00 27.29
N ASP A 131 94.52 15.05 27.82
CA ASP A 131 95.12 16.39 27.90
C ASP A 131 96.34 16.41 28.84
N ALA A 132 96.28 15.70 29.97
CA ALA A 132 97.42 15.56 30.87
C ALA A 132 98.60 14.82 30.19
N ARG A 133 98.32 13.74 29.44
CA ARG A 133 99.34 13.02 28.66
C ARG A 133 99.95 13.91 27.57
N GLN A 134 99.16 14.75 26.93
CA GLN A 134 99.66 15.73 25.95
C GLN A 134 100.61 16.74 26.60
N ALA A 135 100.26 17.27 27.77
CA ALA A 135 101.14 18.18 28.52
C ALA A 135 102.45 17.51 28.95
N VAL A 136 102.38 16.26 29.43
CA VAL A 136 103.58 15.46 29.77
C VAL A 136 104.46 15.23 28.55
N LEU A 137 103.88 14.94 27.39
CA LEU A 137 104.62 14.72 26.14
C LEU A 137 105.36 15.98 25.68
N ILE A 138 104.72 17.15 25.76
CA ILE A 138 105.33 18.46 25.45
C ILE A 138 106.53 18.73 26.37
N ASN A 139 106.39 18.46 27.67
CA ASN A 139 107.46 18.63 28.64
C ASN A 139 108.61 17.65 28.37
N ALA A 140 108.31 16.39 28.09
CA ALA A 140 109.31 15.37 27.77
C ALA A 140 110.08 15.71 26.48
N LYS A 141 109.40 16.18 25.44
CA LYS A 141 110.01 16.67 24.19
C LYS A 141 111.02 17.78 24.49
N THR A 142 110.58 18.79 25.22
CA THR A 142 111.41 19.94 25.61
C THR A 142 112.64 19.51 26.41
N ALA A 143 112.47 18.59 27.37
CA ALA A 143 113.59 18.06 28.15
C ALA A 143 114.59 17.27 27.29
N ILE A 144 114.12 16.43 26.36
CA ILE A 144 114.96 15.68 25.43
C ILE A 144 115.74 16.64 24.51
N ASP A 145 115.11 17.71 24.01
CA ASP A 145 115.78 18.73 23.18
C ASP A 145 116.91 19.43 23.95
N ILE A 146 116.69 19.77 25.23
CA ILE A 146 117.72 20.34 26.12
C ILE A 146 118.86 19.34 26.35
N GLU A 147 118.55 18.07 26.64
CA GLU A 147 119.55 17.00 26.82
C GLU A 147 120.41 16.81 25.56
N MET A 148 119.78 16.77 24.37
CA MET A 148 120.50 16.64 23.09
C MET A 148 121.48 17.79 22.88
N GLU A 149 121.08 19.01 23.17
CA GLU A 149 121.95 20.18 23.01
C GLU A 149 123.12 20.16 24.01
N GLY A 150 122.85 19.70 25.24
CA GLY A 150 123.89 19.42 26.23
C GLY A 150 124.89 18.36 25.76
N TYR A 151 124.42 17.23 25.20
CA TYR A 151 125.29 16.17 24.68
C TYR A 151 126.10 16.63 23.46
N ARG A 152 125.54 17.46 22.57
CA ARG A 152 126.28 18.06 21.44
C ARG A 152 127.41 18.97 21.92
N THR A 153 127.13 19.81 22.92
CA THR A 153 128.14 20.70 23.53
C THR A 153 129.25 19.89 24.21
N GLN A 154 128.88 18.80 24.91
CA GLN A 154 129.83 17.90 25.54
C GLN A 154 130.74 17.21 24.51
N LEU A 155 130.17 16.70 23.41
CA LEU A 155 130.94 16.10 22.31
C LEU A 155 131.97 17.08 21.73
N ALA A 156 131.55 18.33 21.44
CA ALA A 156 132.45 19.36 20.93
C ALA A 156 133.63 19.66 21.87
N THR A 157 133.43 19.53 23.18
CA THR A 157 134.48 19.73 24.20
C THR A 157 135.40 18.51 24.31
N LEU A 158 134.85 17.30 24.28
CA LEU A 158 135.60 16.04 24.40
C LEU A 158 136.43 15.71 23.15
N ASP A 159 135.95 16.08 21.97
CA ASP A 159 136.70 15.93 20.72
C ASP A 159 138.02 16.74 20.74
N ALA A 160 138.07 17.83 21.51
CA ALA A 160 139.29 18.61 21.74
C ALA A 160 140.26 17.95 22.75
N ALA A 161 139.83 16.96 23.54
CA ALA A 161 140.57 16.42 24.69
C ALA A 161 141.18 15.00 24.50
N THR A 162 141.09 14.38 23.32
CA THR A 162 141.66 13.03 23.03
C THR A 162 141.30 11.91 24.03
N ALA A 163 140.02 11.82 24.46
CA ALA A 163 139.51 10.75 25.33
C ALA A 163 138.47 9.84 24.62
N PRO A 164 138.88 8.74 23.95
CA PRO A 164 138.02 7.98 23.04
C PRO A 164 136.76 7.35 23.65
N TYR A 165 136.82 6.90 24.92
CA TYR A 165 135.68 6.25 25.57
C TYR A 165 134.56 7.25 25.92
N GLU A 166 134.93 8.46 26.36
CA GLU A 166 133.97 9.50 26.71
C GLU A 166 133.22 10.02 25.49
N VAL A 167 133.91 10.09 24.34
CA VAL A 167 133.31 10.39 23.03
C VAL A 167 132.31 9.32 22.60
N GLN A 168 132.62 8.03 22.78
CA GLN A 168 131.68 6.93 22.46
C GLN A 168 130.43 6.97 23.36
N LEU A 169 130.60 7.21 24.66
CA LEU A 169 129.48 7.30 25.59
C LEU A 169 128.58 8.51 25.27
N ALA A 170 129.15 9.67 24.98
CA ALA A 170 128.39 10.86 24.62
C ALA A 170 127.61 10.69 23.30
N ASN A 171 128.21 10.04 22.30
CA ASN A 171 127.53 9.68 21.05
C ASN A 171 126.37 8.70 21.28
N ALA A 172 126.54 7.69 22.15
CA ALA A 172 125.48 6.74 22.49
C ALA A 172 124.30 7.43 23.21
N LYS A 173 124.59 8.40 24.10
CA LYS A 173 123.57 9.22 24.76
C LYS A 173 122.81 10.11 23.76
N LEU A 174 123.53 10.76 22.84
CA LEU A 174 122.93 11.57 21.78
C LEU A 174 122.03 10.73 20.86
N LEU A 175 122.49 9.55 20.42
CA LEU A 175 121.70 8.63 19.61
C LEU A 175 120.43 8.18 20.37
N THR A 176 120.56 7.87 21.66
CA THR A 176 119.41 7.51 22.51
C THR A 176 118.38 8.63 22.58
N ALA A 177 118.82 9.87 22.78
CA ALA A 177 117.95 11.04 22.81
C ALA A 177 117.28 11.31 21.45
N GLN A 178 118.00 11.15 20.34
CA GLN A 178 117.44 11.19 18.97
C GLN A 178 116.36 10.13 18.77
N LYS A 179 116.60 8.88 19.20
CA LYS A 179 115.61 7.80 19.13
C LYS A 179 114.38 8.06 19.99
N LYS A 180 114.54 8.68 21.16
CA LYS A 180 113.38 9.13 21.96
C LYS A 180 112.58 10.21 21.21
N LEU A 181 113.24 11.16 20.56
CA LEU A 181 112.58 12.23 19.79
C LEU A 181 111.83 11.68 18.57
N GLU A 182 112.38 10.68 17.87
CA GLU A 182 111.73 10.02 16.72
C GLU A 182 110.38 9.37 17.08
N ILE A 183 110.18 8.96 18.34
CA ILE A 183 108.94 8.33 18.81
C ILE A 183 107.86 9.38 19.13
N ILE A 184 108.24 10.62 19.49
CA ILE A 184 107.30 11.67 19.91
C ILE A 184 106.20 11.94 18.88
N PRO A 185 106.48 12.10 17.57
CA PRO A 185 105.42 12.29 16.56
C PRO A 185 104.42 11.14 16.49
N VAL A 186 104.84 9.91 16.80
CA VAL A 186 103.94 8.74 16.84
C VAL A 186 102.98 8.86 18.02
N ILE A 187 103.48 9.28 19.20
CA ILE A 187 102.66 9.49 20.40
C ILE A 187 101.72 10.69 20.21
N GLU A 188 102.19 11.80 19.62
CA GLU A 188 101.35 12.98 19.28
C GLU A 188 100.17 12.56 18.38
N ARG A 189 100.41 11.68 17.40
CA ARG A 189 99.35 11.16 16.52
C ARG A 189 98.37 10.24 17.25
N ILE A 190 98.83 9.43 18.22
CA ILE A 190 97.95 8.59 19.05
C ILE A 190 97.03 9.48 19.88
N ILE A 191 97.58 10.47 20.59
CA ILE A 191 96.82 11.41 21.42
C ILE A 191 95.78 12.18 20.57
N THR A 192 96.17 12.64 19.39
CA THR A 192 95.23 13.32 18.46
C THR A 192 94.05 12.40 18.10
N LYS A 193 94.31 11.10 17.84
CA LYS A 193 93.25 10.13 17.55
C LYS A 193 92.39 9.80 18.77
N GLU A 194 92.97 9.77 19.96
CA GLU A 194 92.21 9.62 21.21
C GLU A 194 91.26 10.82 21.41
N GLN A 195 91.72 12.06 21.16
CA GLN A 195 90.89 13.27 21.21
C GLN A 195 89.74 13.25 20.16
N GLU A 196 90.02 12.84 18.92
CA GLU A 196 88.99 12.68 17.89
C GLU A 196 87.91 11.66 18.29
N LEU A 197 88.30 10.53 18.90
CA LEU A 197 87.37 9.51 19.38
C LEU A 197 86.50 10.02 20.53
N ILE A 198 87.07 10.75 21.47
CA ILE A 198 86.33 11.36 22.59
C ILE A 198 85.23 12.30 22.07
N ILE A 199 85.55 13.17 21.11
CA ILE A 199 84.57 14.09 20.51
C ILE A 199 83.43 13.32 19.83
N LEU A 200 83.77 12.24 19.12
CA LEU A 200 82.77 11.42 18.43
C LEU A 200 81.83 10.71 19.42
N GLU A 201 82.36 10.18 20.52
CA GLU A 201 81.54 9.57 21.57
C GLU A 201 80.66 10.60 22.31
N GLN A 202 81.14 11.82 22.56
CA GLN A 202 80.31 12.94 23.07
C GLN A 202 79.14 13.27 22.13
N GLY A 203 79.39 13.23 20.81
CA GLY A 203 78.37 13.42 19.80
C GLY A 203 77.25 12.38 19.89
N LYS A 204 77.57 11.11 20.18
CA LYS A 204 76.56 10.06 20.38
C LYS A 204 75.71 10.28 21.62
N GLY A 205 76.33 10.71 22.74
CA GLY A 205 75.59 11.05 23.97
C GLY A 205 74.49 12.09 23.72
N THR A 206 74.84 13.17 23.00
CA THR A 206 73.89 14.22 22.62
C THR A 206 72.73 13.68 21.77
N TYR A 207 73.02 12.81 20.81
CA TYR A 207 72.00 12.18 19.96
C TYR A 207 71.02 11.32 20.77
N TYR A 208 71.53 10.47 21.68
CA TYR A 208 70.67 9.64 22.52
C TYR A 208 69.82 10.45 23.48
N SER A 209 70.32 11.56 24.03
CA SER A 209 69.51 12.46 24.87
C SER A 209 68.33 13.06 24.12
N GLN A 210 68.52 13.44 22.85
CA GLN A 210 67.44 13.94 22.00
C GLN A 210 66.40 12.87 21.68
N LEU A 211 66.85 11.64 21.38
CA LEU A 211 65.96 10.51 21.13
C LEU A 211 65.10 10.19 22.37
N ILE A 212 65.72 10.15 23.55
CA ILE A 212 65.04 9.93 24.83
C ILE A 212 63.98 11.01 25.08
N ALA A 213 64.28 12.28 24.82
CA ALA A 213 63.32 13.36 25.00
C ALA A 213 62.11 13.23 24.05
N ALA A 214 62.34 12.85 22.79
CA ALA A 214 61.27 12.64 21.81
C ALA A 214 60.37 11.44 22.17
N GLU A 215 60.95 10.35 22.69
CA GLU A 215 60.20 9.20 23.17
C GLU A 215 59.34 9.56 24.40
N GLN A 216 59.87 10.33 25.35
CA GLN A 216 59.10 10.81 26.51
C GLN A 216 57.92 11.72 26.11
N GLU A 217 58.11 12.58 25.11
CA GLU A 217 57.03 13.39 24.56
C GLU A 217 55.92 12.51 23.96
N THR A 218 56.30 11.46 23.23
CA THR A 218 55.37 10.50 22.64
C THR A 218 54.60 9.71 23.70
N ALA A 219 55.29 9.24 24.74
CA ALA A 219 54.66 8.56 25.89
C ALA A 219 53.65 9.48 26.59
N THR A 220 54.01 10.75 26.83
CA THR A 220 53.13 11.75 27.45
C THR A 220 51.86 11.98 26.62
N LYS A 221 51.99 12.16 25.30
CA LYS A 221 50.84 12.31 24.40
C LYS A 221 49.92 11.08 24.44
N LYS A 222 50.48 9.87 24.45
CA LYS A 222 49.71 8.61 24.57
C LYS A 222 48.95 8.52 25.90
N GLN A 223 49.51 9.06 26.99
CA GLN A 223 48.88 9.07 28.30
C GLN A 223 47.76 10.13 28.37
N GLN A 224 47.94 11.30 27.76
CA GLN A 224 46.92 12.34 27.64
C GLN A 224 45.70 11.91 26.81
N MET A 225 45.83 10.93 25.92
CA MET A 225 44.70 10.37 25.16
C MET A 225 43.83 9.41 26.00
N ILE A 226 44.32 8.90 27.13
CA ILE A 226 43.58 7.92 27.95
C ILE A 226 42.23 8.47 28.45
N PRO A 227 42.13 9.69 29.01
CA PRO A 227 40.86 10.27 29.45
C PRO A 227 39.82 10.36 28.33
N GLY A 228 40.22 10.83 27.13
CA GLY A 228 39.29 10.96 26.00
C GLY A 228 38.76 9.62 25.49
N LEU A 229 39.62 8.58 25.48
CA LEU A 229 39.19 7.22 25.17
C LEU A 229 38.24 6.66 26.25
N ALA A 230 38.50 6.99 27.52
CA ALA A 230 37.63 6.57 28.62
C ALA A 230 36.25 7.24 28.59
N GLU A 231 36.21 8.52 28.23
CA GLU A 231 34.97 9.27 28.02
C GLU A 231 34.15 8.68 26.86
N LEU A 232 34.79 8.43 25.71
CA LEU A 232 34.13 7.82 24.54
C LEU A 232 33.51 6.45 24.88
N ALA A 233 34.23 5.64 25.65
CA ALA A 233 33.72 4.35 26.09
C ALA A 233 32.57 4.49 27.10
N THR A 234 32.57 5.53 27.93
CA THR A 234 31.47 5.83 28.87
C THR A 234 30.20 6.23 28.10
N VAL A 235 30.34 7.09 27.09
CA VAL A 235 29.24 7.49 26.19
C VAL A 235 28.69 6.30 25.43
N THR A 236 29.58 5.44 24.91
CA THR A 236 29.19 4.21 24.21
C THR A 236 28.39 3.28 25.13
N ASN A 237 28.81 3.09 26.38
CA ASN A 237 28.07 2.31 27.37
C ASN A 237 26.71 2.92 27.72
N HIS A 238 26.64 4.25 27.84
CA HIS A 238 25.38 4.94 28.09
C HIS A 238 24.38 4.70 26.95
N HIS A 239 24.80 4.84 25.70
CA HIS A 239 23.96 4.55 24.55
C HIS A 239 23.56 3.07 24.47
N ALA A 240 24.49 2.14 24.70
CA ALA A 240 24.19 0.71 24.72
C ALA A 240 23.12 0.36 25.78
N ALA A 241 23.15 1.01 26.94
CA ALA A 241 22.15 0.83 27.98
C ALA A 241 20.75 1.37 27.61
N LEU A 242 20.66 2.34 26.69
CA LEU A 242 19.39 2.93 26.22
C LEU A 242 18.73 2.11 25.10
N ILE A 243 19.48 1.28 24.37
CA ILE A 243 18.96 0.46 23.26
C ILE A 243 17.76 -0.40 23.69
N PRO A 244 17.77 -1.13 24.83
CA PRO A 244 16.62 -1.94 25.23
C PRO A 244 15.34 -1.13 25.46
N SER A 245 15.45 0.06 26.06
CA SER A 245 14.29 0.95 26.24
C SER A 245 13.77 1.49 24.92
N GLN A 246 14.68 1.77 23.97
CA GLN A 246 14.28 2.25 22.66
C GLN A 246 13.58 1.17 21.83
N ILE A 247 14.07 -0.08 21.89
CA ILE A 247 13.39 -1.23 21.28
C ILE A 247 11.98 -1.41 21.85
N ALA A 248 11.81 -1.27 23.17
CA ALA A 248 10.50 -1.36 23.80
C ALA A 248 9.54 -0.26 23.31
N ILE A 249 10.01 0.99 23.23
CA ILE A 249 9.21 2.11 22.68
C ILE A 249 8.85 1.87 21.22
N GLU A 250 9.79 1.39 20.40
CA GLU A 250 9.52 1.08 18.99
C GLU A 250 8.52 -0.06 18.82
N HIS A 251 8.55 -1.06 19.72
CA HIS A 251 7.56 -2.12 19.79
C HIS A 251 6.16 -1.57 20.12
N ASP A 252 6.04 -0.74 21.16
CA ASP A 252 4.76 -0.12 21.54
C ASP A 252 4.17 0.71 20.39
N ILE A 253 5.02 1.47 19.66
CA ILE A 253 4.60 2.23 18.47
C ILE A 253 4.12 1.28 17.35
N ALA A 254 4.77 0.14 17.18
CA ALA A 254 4.38 -0.84 16.17
C ALA A 254 3.03 -1.50 16.50
N GLU A 255 2.80 -1.85 17.78
CA GLU A 255 1.52 -2.36 18.26
C GLU A 255 0.39 -1.34 18.05
N GLU A 256 0.61 -0.07 18.42
CA GLU A 256 -0.39 0.98 18.23
C GLU A 256 -0.76 1.15 16.75
N LYS A 257 0.23 1.10 15.85
CA LYS A 257 -0.01 1.16 14.41
C LYS A 257 -0.79 -0.04 13.88
N LEU A 258 -0.53 -1.24 14.42
CA LEU A 258 -1.29 -2.44 14.08
C LEU A 258 -2.75 -2.29 14.52
N GLU A 259 -2.99 -1.78 15.73
CA GLU A 259 -4.33 -1.54 16.26
C GLU A 259 -5.08 -0.49 15.42
N GLN A 260 -4.44 0.62 15.07
CA GLN A 260 -5.01 1.63 14.15
C GLN A 260 -5.36 1.03 12.78
N ALA A 261 -4.51 0.16 12.23
CA ALA A 261 -4.77 -0.51 10.96
C ALA A 261 -5.98 -1.46 11.05
N ASN A 262 -6.10 -2.22 12.15
CA ASN A 262 -7.25 -3.10 12.39
C ASN A 262 -8.55 -2.31 12.50
N VAL A 263 -8.57 -1.20 13.26
CA VAL A 263 -9.76 -0.33 13.36
C VAL A 263 -10.16 0.23 11.99
N LYS A 264 -9.19 0.59 11.14
CA LYS A 264 -9.44 1.08 9.79
C LYS A 264 -10.01 -0.02 8.87
N ASN A 265 -9.54 -1.26 9.00
CA ASN A 265 -10.12 -2.40 8.31
C ASN A 265 -11.57 -2.63 8.74
N ASP A 266 -11.85 -2.66 10.04
CA ASP A 266 -13.21 -2.84 10.56
C ASP A 266 -14.18 -1.75 10.05
N LEU A 267 -13.72 -0.49 9.98
CA LEU A 267 -14.49 0.60 9.39
C LEU A 267 -14.76 0.38 7.90
N SER A 268 -13.73 -0.04 7.16
CA SER A 268 -13.85 -0.32 5.72
C SER A 268 -14.79 -1.51 5.46
N GLU A 269 -14.75 -2.56 6.28
CA GLU A 269 -15.68 -3.68 6.20
C GLU A 269 -17.13 -3.26 6.47
N LYS A 270 -17.35 -2.41 7.48
CA LYS A 270 -18.67 -1.83 7.76
C LYS A 270 -19.19 -0.98 6.60
N GLU A 271 -18.33 -0.18 5.96
CA GLU A 271 -18.69 0.58 4.76
C GLU A 271 -19.06 -0.34 3.59
N VAL A 272 -18.31 -1.42 3.38
CA VAL A 272 -18.63 -2.41 2.35
C VAL A 272 -19.98 -3.08 2.62
N GLU A 273 -20.28 -3.47 3.86
CA GLU A 273 -21.59 -4.03 4.21
C GLU A 273 -22.72 -3.03 3.99
N LYS A 274 -22.53 -1.76 4.37
CA LYS A 274 -23.51 -0.70 4.09
C LYS A 274 -23.75 -0.55 2.58
N LEU A 275 -22.69 -0.53 1.78
CA LEU A 275 -22.81 -0.46 0.32
C LEU A 275 -23.54 -1.67 -0.27
N LYS A 276 -23.31 -2.88 0.25
CA LYS A 276 -24.07 -4.08 -0.16
C LYS A 276 -25.56 -3.93 0.14
N GLU A 277 -25.92 -3.37 1.29
CA GLU A 277 -27.31 -3.14 1.68
C GLU A 277 -27.98 -2.05 0.82
N ASP A 278 -27.26 -0.97 0.51
CA ASP A 278 -27.71 0.08 -0.41
C ASP A 278 -27.94 -0.48 -1.83
N ILE A 279 -27.01 -1.28 -2.36
CA ILE A 279 -27.17 -1.97 -3.66
C ILE A 279 -28.39 -2.89 -3.66
N LYS A 280 -28.61 -3.65 -2.58
CA LYS A 280 -29.77 -4.53 -2.44
C LYS A 280 -31.09 -3.74 -2.46
N THR A 281 -31.10 -2.58 -1.83
CA THR A 281 -32.26 -1.68 -1.79
C THR A 281 -32.52 -1.07 -3.17
N GLU A 282 -31.48 -0.59 -3.85
CA GLU A 282 -31.59 -0.03 -5.20
C GLU A 282 -32.07 -1.08 -6.21
N ASN A 283 -31.54 -2.30 -6.15
CA ASN A 283 -31.99 -3.41 -6.99
C ASN A 283 -33.48 -3.74 -6.79
N LYS A 284 -33.99 -3.65 -5.55
CA LYS A 284 -35.44 -3.76 -5.30
C LYS A 284 -36.20 -2.59 -5.94
N GLY A 285 -35.68 -1.37 -5.84
CA GLY A 285 -36.26 -0.18 -6.49
C GLY A 285 -36.34 -0.30 -8.01
N ILE A 286 -35.28 -0.82 -8.65
CA ILE A 286 -35.25 -1.15 -10.09
C ILE A 286 -36.32 -2.20 -10.41
N GLY A 287 -36.41 -3.27 -9.62
CA GLY A 287 -37.42 -4.32 -9.80
C GLY A 287 -38.86 -3.79 -9.72
N ILE A 288 -39.15 -2.94 -8.74
CA ILE A 288 -40.46 -2.27 -8.60
C ILE A 288 -40.74 -1.38 -9.82
N SER A 289 -39.74 -0.61 -10.26
CA SER A 289 -39.89 0.27 -11.42
C SER A 289 -40.15 -0.49 -12.72
N ALA A 290 -39.47 -1.64 -12.91
CA ALA A 290 -39.71 -2.53 -14.04
C ALA A 290 -41.12 -3.12 -14.02
N ALA A 291 -41.57 -3.61 -12.85
CA ALA A 291 -42.94 -4.11 -12.69
C ALA A 291 -44.00 -3.02 -12.97
N LYS A 292 -43.73 -1.77 -12.56
CA LYS A 292 -44.61 -0.63 -12.83
C LYS A 292 -44.68 -0.28 -14.31
N ARG A 293 -43.57 -0.37 -15.06
CA ARG A 293 -43.57 -0.23 -16.52
C ARG A 293 -44.37 -1.33 -17.19
N ASP A 294 -44.14 -2.59 -16.83
CA ASP A 294 -44.89 -3.74 -17.40
C ASP A 294 -46.40 -3.62 -17.14
N LEU A 295 -46.79 -3.14 -15.95
CA LEU A 295 -48.19 -2.84 -15.65
C LEU A 295 -48.76 -1.74 -16.55
N ASN A 296 -48.04 -0.62 -16.71
CA ASN A 296 -48.45 0.48 -17.58
C ASN A 296 -48.57 0.04 -19.04
N ASP A 297 -47.62 -0.76 -19.55
CA ASP A 297 -47.65 -1.28 -20.92
C ASP A 297 -48.87 -2.19 -21.13
N LYS A 298 -49.21 -3.04 -20.14
CA LYS A 298 -50.43 -3.85 -20.15
C LYS A 298 -51.70 -3.00 -20.11
N GLN A 299 -51.73 -1.95 -19.28
CA GLN A 299 -52.86 -1.02 -19.23
C GLN A 299 -53.06 -0.32 -20.58
N PHE A 300 -51.97 0.20 -21.17
CA PHE A 300 -52.01 0.82 -22.48
C PHE A 300 -52.48 -0.17 -23.57
N GLY A 301 -51.99 -1.41 -23.57
CA GLY A 301 -52.46 -2.45 -24.49
C GLY A 301 -53.96 -2.77 -24.34
N ASN A 302 -54.46 -2.82 -23.10
CA ASN A 302 -55.89 -2.99 -22.83
C ASN A 302 -56.72 -1.80 -23.30
N GLU A 303 -56.26 -0.57 -23.07
CA GLU A 303 -56.90 0.66 -23.55
C GLU A 303 -56.98 0.68 -25.08
N GLN A 304 -55.89 0.38 -25.78
CA GLN A 304 -55.88 0.28 -27.25
C GLN A 304 -56.85 -0.78 -27.77
N THR A 305 -56.96 -1.91 -27.06
CA THR A 305 -57.92 -2.97 -27.40
C THR A 305 -59.36 -2.50 -27.21
N LEU A 306 -59.65 -1.76 -26.14
CA LEU A 306 -60.97 -1.19 -25.89
C LEU A 306 -61.35 -0.15 -26.95
N ILE A 307 -60.44 0.79 -27.27
CA ILE A 307 -60.63 1.79 -28.33
C ILE A 307 -60.91 1.09 -29.67
N SER A 308 -60.13 0.06 -30.00
CA SER A 308 -60.35 -0.72 -31.24
C SER A 308 -61.74 -1.37 -31.28
N LYS A 309 -62.21 -1.93 -30.16
CA LYS A 309 -63.57 -2.49 -30.06
C LYS A 309 -64.65 -1.43 -30.18
N GLU A 310 -64.44 -0.25 -29.58
CA GLU A 310 -65.37 0.88 -29.66
C GLU A 310 -65.49 1.38 -31.10
N ILE A 311 -64.38 1.55 -31.82
CA ILE A 311 -64.37 1.89 -33.25
C ILE A 311 -65.13 0.84 -34.08
N ILE A 312 -64.91 -0.45 -33.84
CA ILE A 312 -65.61 -1.54 -34.55
C ILE A 312 -67.12 -1.46 -34.28
N ASN A 313 -67.52 -1.27 -33.02
CA ASN A 313 -68.93 -1.18 -32.64
C ASN A 313 -69.59 0.07 -33.22
N GLU A 314 -68.92 1.22 -33.20
CA GLU A 314 -69.42 2.46 -33.80
C GLU A 314 -69.59 2.30 -35.31
N ASN A 315 -68.60 1.75 -36.01
CA ASN A 315 -68.71 1.46 -37.44
C ASN A 315 -69.88 0.51 -37.75
N ARG A 316 -70.11 -0.50 -36.89
CA ARG A 316 -71.25 -1.40 -37.02
C ARG A 316 -72.57 -0.67 -36.83
N TYR A 317 -72.67 0.15 -35.79
CA TYR A 317 -73.84 0.98 -35.52
C TYR A 317 -74.15 1.93 -36.69
N GLN A 318 -73.15 2.66 -37.20
CA GLN A 318 -73.31 3.56 -38.35
C GLN A 318 -73.76 2.81 -39.61
N ASN A 319 -73.21 1.61 -39.86
CA ASN A 319 -73.65 0.78 -40.98
C ASN A 319 -75.10 0.31 -40.82
N ASP A 320 -75.50 -0.11 -39.61
CA ASP A 320 -76.87 -0.54 -39.33
C ASP A 320 -77.87 0.62 -39.48
N VAL A 321 -77.52 1.83 -39.01
CA VAL A 321 -78.31 3.06 -39.19
C VAL A 321 -78.44 3.40 -40.68
N ASN A 322 -77.34 3.39 -41.43
CA ASN A 322 -77.36 3.64 -42.88
C ASN A 322 -78.21 2.62 -43.64
N ASN A 323 -78.12 1.34 -43.27
CA ASN A 323 -78.95 0.28 -43.84
C ASN A 323 -80.44 0.50 -43.54
N SER A 324 -80.78 0.91 -42.32
CA SER A 324 -82.16 1.25 -41.94
C SER A 324 -82.67 2.46 -42.74
N PHE A 325 -81.89 3.53 -42.84
CA PHE A 325 -82.24 4.70 -43.66
C PHE A 325 -82.47 4.34 -45.13
N ASN A 326 -81.58 3.54 -45.72
CA ASN A 326 -81.73 3.07 -47.10
C ASN A 326 -83.01 2.23 -47.27
N SER A 327 -83.36 1.39 -46.29
CA SER A 327 -84.62 0.63 -46.32
C SER A 327 -85.83 1.55 -46.31
N ILE A 328 -85.86 2.55 -45.43
CA ILE A 328 -86.97 3.52 -45.33
C ILE A 328 -87.12 4.30 -46.64
N ILE A 329 -86.02 4.80 -47.21
CA ILE A 329 -86.04 5.52 -48.49
C ILE A 329 -86.56 4.62 -49.63
N ASN A 330 -86.18 3.35 -49.65
CA ASN A 330 -86.67 2.40 -50.64
C ASN A 330 -88.17 2.11 -50.47
N ASP A 331 -88.66 1.97 -49.24
CA ASP A 331 -90.09 1.80 -48.95
C ASP A 331 -90.90 3.05 -49.32
N GLU A 332 -90.39 4.25 -49.04
CA GLU A 332 -91.01 5.51 -49.49
C GLU A 332 -91.09 5.61 -51.01
N ARG A 333 -89.99 5.26 -51.71
CA ARG A 333 -89.98 5.21 -53.19
C ARG A 333 -90.99 4.21 -53.74
N ALA A 334 -91.09 3.01 -53.14
CA ALA A 334 -92.07 2.01 -53.53
C ALA A 334 -93.51 2.50 -53.28
N THR A 335 -93.75 3.15 -52.15
CA THR A 335 -95.06 3.74 -51.81
C THR A 335 -95.44 4.85 -52.78
N GLN A 336 -94.52 5.77 -53.10
CA GLN A 336 -94.76 6.81 -54.10
C GLN A 336 -95.03 6.24 -55.48
N ALA A 337 -94.28 5.23 -55.92
CA ALA A 337 -94.51 4.55 -57.18
C ALA A 337 -95.92 3.93 -57.25
N LYS A 338 -96.38 3.32 -56.15
CA LYS A 338 -97.75 2.80 -56.04
C LYS A 338 -98.80 3.89 -56.15
N ILE A 339 -98.66 5.01 -55.43
CA ILE A 339 -99.60 6.15 -55.51
C ILE A 339 -99.68 6.70 -56.94
N ILE A 340 -98.55 6.80 -57.66
CA ILE A 340 -98.53 7.25 -59.06
C ILE A 340 -99.27 6.24 -59.96
N SER A 341 -99.06 4.94 -59.76
CA SER A 341 -99.79 3.88 -60.46
C SER A 341 -101.31 3.99 -60.24
N ASP A 342 -101.74 4.08 -58.99
CA ASP A 342 -103.16 4.18 -58.61
C ASP A 342 -103.81 5.44 -59.23
N LYS A 343 -103.10 6.59 -59.21
CA LYS A 343 -103.56 7.81 -59.89
C LYS A 343 -103.73 7.64 -61.39
N THR A 344 -102.83 6.89 -62.02
CA THR A 344 -102.87 6.60 -63.46
C THR A 344 -104.09 5.75 -63.80
N GLU A 345 -104.37 4.73 -62.98
CA GLU A 345 -105.55 3.86 -63.11
C GLU A 345 -106.87 4.63 -62.89
N ILE A 346 -106.97 5.44 -61.84
CA ILE A 346 -108.15 6.27 -61.56
C ILE A 346 -108.44 7.22 -62.74
N ASN A 347 -107.41 7.84 -63.31
CA ASN A 347 -107.58 8.72 -64.47
C ASN A 347 -108.05 7.95 -65.72
N ALA A 348 -107.57 6.72 -65.93
CA ALA A 348 -108.03 5.88 -67.02
C ALA A 348 -109.53 5.51 -66.86
N VAL A 349 -109.95 5.12 -65.65
CA VAL A 349 -111.36 4.80 -65.34
C VAL A 349 -112.26 6.02 -65.55
N ASN A 350 -111.88 7.19 -65.03
CA ASN A 350 -112.65 8.43 -65.18
C ASN A 350 -112.81 8.83 -66.66
N ASN A 351 -111.75 8.69 -67.47
CA ASN A 351 -111.83 8.99 -68.90
C ASN A 351 -112.76 8.00 -69.64
N SER A 352 -112.69 6.71 -69.30
CA SER A 352 -113.58 5.68 -69.87
C SER A 352 -115.05 5.95 -69.54
N SER A 353 -115.35 6.31 -68.29
CA SER A 353 -116.72 6.59 -67.85
C SER A 353 -117.30 7.87 -68.46
N ARG A 354 -116.47 8.90 -68.69
CA ARG A 354 -116.87 10.11 -69.44
C ARG A 354 -117.20 9.80 -70.90
N LEU A 355 -116.44 8.91 -71.54
CA LEU A 355 -116.71 8.46 -72.92
C LEU A 355 -118.05 7.71 -73.01
N GLU A 356 -118.31 6.81 -72.06
CA GLU A 356 -119.55 6.01 -72.01
C GLU A 356 -120.81 6.86 -71.73
N SER A 357 -120.71 7.85 -70.84
CA SER A 357 -121.79 8.83 -70.62
C SER A 357 -122.10 9.66 -71.87
N ALA A 358 -121.07 10.09 -72.62
CA ALA A 358 -121.27 10.83 -73.87
C ALA A 358 -121.97 9.98 -74.94
N GLY A 359 -121.63 8.69 -75.02
CA GLY A 359 -122.31 7.73 -75.91
C GLY A 359 -123.79 7.56 -75.57
N THR A 360 -124.11 7.42 -74.28
CA THR A 360 -125.48 7.22 -73.79
C THR A 360 -126.39 8.41 -74.09
N ILE A 361 -125.91 9.65 -73.88
CA ILE A 361 -126.67 10.88 -74.17
C ILE A 361 -126.97 11.00 -75.67
N THR A 362 -125.99 10.66 -76.52
CA THR A 362 -126.14 10.71 -77.99
C THR A 362 -127.22 9.74 -78.46
N GLN A 363 -127.25 8.52 -77.92
CA GLN A 363 -128.24 7.51 -78.26
C GLN A 363 -129.67 7.88 -77.80
N ALA A 364 -129.79 8.48 -76.63
CA ALA A 364 -131.08 8.96 -76.11
C ALA A 364 -131.69 10.06 -77.01
N ASN A 365 -130.87 10.98 -77.52
CA ASN A 365 -131.33 12.02 -78.45
C ASN A 365 -131.81 11.45 -79.81
N ILE A 366 -131.15 10.42 -80.32
CA ILE A 366 -131.57 9.72 -81.56
C ILE A 366 -132.95 9.07 -81.38
N ASN A 367 -133.19 8.41 -80.25
CA ASN A 367 -134.46 7.74 -79.97
C ASN A 367 -135.63 8.73 -79.78
N ALA A 368 -135.37 9.90 -79.19
CA ALA A 368 -136.39 10.95 -79.01
C ALA A 368 -136.87 11.53 -80.35
N ALA A 369 -135.93 11.86 -81.26
CA ALA A 369 -136.25 12.38 -82.59
C ALA A 369 -137.06 11.38 -83.45
N GLY A 370 -136.78 10.08 -83.32
CA GLY A 370 -137.56 9.03 -83.99
C GLY A 370 -139.01 8.92 -83.51
N SER A 371 -139.27 9.18 -82.23
CA SER A 371 -140.61 9.13 -81.64
C SER A 371 -141.49 10.32 -82.05
N GLU A 372 -140.93 11.54 -82.10
CA GLU A 372 -141.65 12.73 -82.58
C GLU A 372 -142.13 12.58 -84.03
N THR A 373 -141.25 12.07 -84.90
CA THR A 373 -141.57 11.85 -86.32
C THR A 373 -142.71 10.86 -86.51
N SER A 374 -142.78 9.80 -85.69
CA SER A 374 -143.86 8.81 -85.75
C SER A 374 -145.22 9.37 -85.29
N ALA A 375 -145.21 10.30 -84.33
CA ALA A 375 -146.42 10.94 -83.83
C ALA A 375 -147.05 11.90 -84.85
N GLU A 376 -146.24 12.64 -85.62
CA GLU A 376 -146.73 13.53 -86.69
C GLU A 376 -147.38 12.75 -87.84
N ILE A 377 -146.81 11.61 -88.24
CA ILE A 377 -147.35 10.74 -89.30
C ILE A 377 -148.76 10.24 -88.93
N HIS A 378 -148.97 9.81 -87.67
CA HIS A 378 -150.28 9.35 -87.20
C HIS A 378 -151.35 10.44 -87.21
N LYS A 379 -150.97 11.68 -86.86
CA LYS A 379 -151.87 12.84 -86.85
C LYS A 379 -152.31 13.23 -88.27
N GLY A 380 -151.40 13.15 -89.24
CA GLY A 380 -151.70 13.41 -90.66
C GLY A 380 -152.69 12.40 -91.26
N LYS A 381 -152.56 11.10 -90.92
CA LYS A 381 -153.48 10.05 -91.38
C LYS A 381 -154.91 10.23 -90.85
N GLY A 382 -155.06 10.57 -89.57
CA GLY A 382 -156.38 10.75 -88.96
C GLY A 382 -157.18 11.93 -89.55
N VAL A 383 -156.51 12.99 -90.00
CA VAL A 383 -157.15 14.14 -90.65
C VAL A 383 -157.62 13.79 -92.07
N ALA A 384 -156.82 13.01 -92.81
CA ALA A 384 -157.17 12.58 -94.17
C ALA A 384 -158.39 11.64 -94.18
N ASP A 385 -158.46 10.69 -93.25
CA ASP A 385 -159.59 9.73 -93.16
C ASP A 385 -160.91 10.44 -92.80
N ALA A 386 -160.87 11.45 -91.93
CA ALA A 386 -162.04 12.24 -91.56
C ALA A 386 -162.56 13.12 -92.71
N GLN A 387 -161.65 13.69 -93.53
CA GLN A 387 -162.03 14.47 -94.71
C GLN A 387 -162.63 13.61 -95.83
N ALA A 388 -162.13 12.37 -96.02
CA ALA A 388 -162.69 11.43 -96.97
C ALA A 388 -164.12 11.00 -96.61
N ALA A 389 -164.39 10.75 -95.32
CA ALA A 389 -165.72 10.37 -94.84
C ALA A 389 -166.75 11.49 -95.03
N ALA A 390 -166.38 12.74 -94.71
CA ALA A 390 -167.25 13.91 -94.90
C ALA A 390 -167.62 14.13 -96.39
N HIS A 391 -166.68 13.87 -97.30
CA HIS A 391 -166.91 14.02 -98.74
C HIS A 391 -167.86 12.96 -99.31
N ILE A 392 -167.84 11.73 -98.77
CA ILE A 392 -168.77 10.65 -99.15
C ILE A 392 -170.19 10.96 -98.65
N THR A 393 -170.33 11.45 -97.42
CA THR A 393 -171.67 11.80 -96.88
C THR A 393 -172.32 12.96 -97.64
N ALA A 394 -171.54 13.95 -98.08
CA ALA A 394 -172.04 15.08 -98.87
C ALA A 394 -172.49 14.69 -100.29
N GLN A 395 -171.87 13.67 -100.91
CA GLN A 395 -172.22 13.25 -102.27
C GLN A 395 -173.50 12.41 -102.36
N LEU A 396 -173.97 11.82 -101.26
CA LEU A 396 -175.21 11.03 -101.27
C LEU A 396 -176.46 11.81 -100.85
N THR A 397 -176.31 13.07 -100.41
CA THR A 397 -177.46 13.91 -99.98
C THR A 397 -178.34 14.38 -101.16
N HIS A 398 -177.96 14.12 -102.42
CA HIS A 398 -178.75 14.50 -103.60
C HIS A 398 -179.65 13.37 -104.17
N LEU A 399 -179.75 12.21 -103.51
CA LEU A 399 -180.64 11.10 -103.89
C LEU A 399 -181.83 10.94 -102.93
N ILE A 400 -182.50 12.05 -102.62
CA ILE A 400 -183.94 12.06 -102.34
C ILE A 400 -184.62 12.93 -103.39
N SER A 401 -185.10 12.26 -104.45
CA SER A 401 -186.40 12.48 -105.09
C SER A 401 -186.78 11.22 -105.84
#